data_AF-A0A316IHN8-F1
#
_entry.id   AF-A0A316IHN8-F1
#
_cell.length_a   1.000
_cell.length_b   1.000
_cell.length_c   1.000
_cell.angle_alpha   90.00
_cell.angle_beta   90.00
_cell.angle_gamma   90.00
#
_symmetry.space_group_name_H-M   'P 1'
#
loop_
_entity.id
_entity.type
_entity.pdbx_description
1 polymer ?
#
loop_
_entity_poly.entity_id
_entity_poly.type
_entity_poly.pdbx_seq_one_letter_code
_entity_poly.pdbx_strand_id
1 'polypeptide(L)'
;MTLQPAIAFAWNPAVGIPLLVVGAIVLVLIWIFGQPKKEQGRRRAPAEAGAGEPRREPTLGGGSLADDPFFETLDRHSRAPADEPAPQQGELDMGLREELEKLGATLAGERASGAAPSPVLRPGSHAASIVDALRSPQQPEAPAGAPAPAPAAAAPAAAPAAAPKTPPRSDIGRRPAQLPVERIVTLFVVAREGQRFGGADLVVAAEKAGLEFGDMGIFHRLVDGKREQGPLFSVANMLKPGNFDLSRLDSLSTPGLSFFMTLPAPLPALDAWDAMLPTAQRMAELLDGLVLDDERNALGRQRIAHIRDELRGWDRNHEGPEITFGR
;
A
#
# COMPACT_ATOMS: atom_id res chain seq x y z
N MET A 1 73.84 7.73 17.40
CA MET A 1 73.48 7.07 16.13
C MET A 1 72.13 6.38 16.32
N THR A 2 71.09 7.02 15.76
CA THR A 2 69.78 6.50 15.31
C THR A 2 69.13 5.28 16.01
N LEU A 3 68.11 5.56 16.83
CA LEU A 3 67.02 4.61 17.13
C LEU A 3 66.03 4.61 15.95
N GLN A 4 65.89 3.48 15.25
CA GLN A 4 64.79 3.22 14.31
C GLN A 4 63.71 2.40 15.03
N PRO A 5 62.44 2.83 15.07
CA PRO A 5 61.33 1.92 15.31
C PRO A 5 60.94 1.29 13.97
N ALA A 6 61.38 0.07 13.72
CA ALA A 6 60.81 -0.75 12.65
C ALA A 6 59.39 -1.15 13.08
N ILE A 7 58.40 -0.36 12.70
CA ILE A 7 57.01 -0.81 12.70
C ILE A 7 56.91 -1.84 11.58
N ALA A 8 57.21 -3.10 11.91
CA ALA A 8 56.93 -4.22 11.03
C ALA A 8 55.41 -4.35 10.94
N PHE A 9 54.82 -3.69 9.94
CA PHE A 9 53.43 -3.85 9.58
C PHE A 9 53.29 -5.27 9.01
N ALA A 10 52.97 -6.23 9.88
CA ALA A 10 52.68 -7.61 9.50
C ALA A 10 51.33 -7.60 8.74
N TRP A 11 51.40 -7.29 7.44
CA TRP A 11 50.25 -7.34 6.56
C TRP A 11 49.82 -8.79 6.38
N ASN A 12 48.65 -9.14 6.91
CA ASN A 12 48.07 -10.45 6.70
C ASN A 12 47.34 -10.44 5.34
N PRO A 13 47.82 -11.13 4.30
CA PRO A 13 47.17 -11.16 3.00
C PRO A 13 45.74 -11.73 3.10
N ALA A 14 45.47 -12.62 4.06
CA ALA A 14 44.14 -13.19 4.27
C ALA A 14 43.11 -12.16 4.76
N VAL A 15 43.55 -11.03 5.35
CA VAL A 15 42.67 -9.93 5.79
C VAL A 15 42.76 -8.73 4.84
N GLY A 16 43.94 -8.46 4.30
CA GLY A 16 44.17 -7.36 3.37
C GLY A 16 43.45 -7.53 2.04
N ILE A 17 43.46 -8.74 1.47
CA ILE A 17 42.81 -9.03 0.18
C ILE A 17 41.28 -8.85 0.26
N PRO A 18 40.54 -9.43 1.23
CA PRO A 18 39.10 -9.20 1.31
C PRO A 18 38.76 -7.73 1.60
N LEU A 19 39.56 -7.01 2.40
CA LEU A 19 39.36 -5.58 2.64
C LEU A 19 39.51 -4.76 1.35
N LEU A 20 40.49 -5.12 0.50
CA LEU A 20 40.71 -4.47 -0.79
C LEU A 20 39.56 -4.74 -1.76
N VAL A 21 39.04 -5.97 -1.77
CA VAL A 21 37.87 -6.34 -2.59
C VAL A 21 36.63 -5.57 -2.15
N VAL A 22 36.38 -5.47 -0.84
CA VAL A 22 35.27 -4.65 -0.30
C VAL A 22 35.46 -3.18 -0.67
N GLY A 23 36.68 -2.63 -0.55
CA GLY A 23 36.99 -1.26 -0.95
C GLY A 23 36.73 -1.02 -2.44
N ALA A 24 37.14 -1.95 -3.31
CA ALA A 24 36.89 -1.86 -4.75
C ALA A 24 35.40 -1.93 -5.09
N ILE A 25 34.63 -2.79 -4.41
CA ILE A 25 33.17 -2.88 -4.57
C ILE A 25 32.50 -1.55 -4.18
N VAL A 26 32.90 -0.95 -3.05
CA VAL A 26 32.37 0.36 -2.62
C VAL A 26 32.70 1.45 -3.64
N LEU A 27 33.91 1.46 -4.21
CA LEU A 27 34.33 2.42 -5.22
C LEU A 27 33.55 2.28 -6.54
N VAL A 28 33.28 1.04 -6.96
CA VAL A 28 32.43 0.73 -8.12
C VAL A 28 30.98 1.15 -7.86
N LEU A 29 30.45 0.92 -6.66
CA LEU A 29 29.11 1.37 -6.28
C LEU A 29 28.99 2.89 -6.28
N ILE A 30 30.00 3.60 -5.77
CA ILE A 30 30.04 5.08 -5.84
C ILE A 30 30.14 5.55 -7.29
N TRP A 31 30.87 4.85 -8.16
CA TRP A 31 30.95 5.22 -9.58
C TRP A 31 29.63 4.97 -10.33
N ILE A 32 28.92 3.88 -10.01
CA ILE A 32 27.63 3.53 -10.62
C ILE A 32 26.50 4.45 -10.12
N PHE A 33 26.44 4.74 -8.82
CA PHE A 33 25.38 5.55 -8.21
C PHE A 33 25.72 7.04 -8.08
N GLY A 34 26.98 7.42 -8.24
CA GLY A 34 27.45 8.80 -8.12
C GLY A 34 27.49 9.57 -9.44
N GLN A 35 27.00 9.01 -10.55
CA GLN A 35 26.82 9.76 -11.79
C GLN A 35 25.69 10.77 -11.60
N PRO A 36 25.96 12.10 -11.55
CA PRO A 36 24.91 13.09 -11.47
C PRO A 36 24.10 13.03 -12.77
N LYS A 37 22.84 12.64 -12.65
CA LYS A 37 21.86 12.65 -13.75
C LYS A 37 21.76 14.10 -14.21
N LYS A 38 22.44 14.43 -15.32
CA LYS A 38 22.40 15.76 -15.93
C LYS A 38 20.97 16.02 -16.35
N GLU A 39 20.29 16.84 -15.55
CA GLU A 39 19.00 17.41 -15.91
C GLU A 39 19.11 18.06 -17.28
N GLN A 40 18.36 17.52 -18.22
CA GLN A 40 18.17 18.07 -19.56
C GLN A 40 17.21 19.26 -19.48
N GLY A 41 17.61 20.30 -18.74
CA GLY A 41 16.93 21.58 -18.60
C GLY A 41 17.67 22.68 -19.38
N ARG A 42 17.92 22.48 -20.68
CA ARG A 42 18.51 23.55 -21.50
C ARG A 42 17.40 24.51 -21.91
N ARG A 43 17.20 25.56 -21.09
CA ARG A 43 16.43 26.76 -21.45
C ARG A 43 16.93 27.26 -22.81
N ARG A 44 16.08 27.19 -23.83
CA ARG A 44 16.25 28.00 -25.04
C ARG A 44 15.85 29.43 -24.68
N ALA A 45 16.78 30.36 -24.85
CA ALA A 45 16.49 31.79 -24.85
C ALA A 45 15.60 32.15 -26.06
N PRO A 46 14.79 33.22 -25.97
CA PRO A 46 13.88 33.62 -27.04
C PRO A 46 14.68 34.25 -28.18
N ALA A 47 14.48 33.74 -29.40
CA ALA A 47 14.93 34.40 -30.62
C ALA A 47 13.85 35.38 -31.08
N GLU A 48 14.25 36.64 -31.25
CA GLU A 48 13.44 37.72 -31.77
C GLU A 48 12.99 37.51 -33.22
N ALA A 49 11.83 38.11 -33.49
CA ALA A 49 11.16 38.49 -34.73
C ALA A 49 11.86 38.29 -36.09
N GLY A 50 11.09 37.74 -37.03
CA GLY A 50 11.35 37.80 -38.47
C GLY A 50 10.14 37.36 -39.30
N ALA A 51 9.26 38.33 -39.59
CA ALA A 51 8.34 38.49 -40.74
C ALA A 51 7.77 37.26 -41.49
N GLY A 52 6.43 37.16 -41.54
CA GLY A 52 5.71 36.44 -42.61
C GLY A 52 4.31 35.95 -42.24
N GLU A 53 3.29 36.62 -42.78
CA GLU A 53 1.87 36.22 -42.97
C GLU A 53 0.82 36.40 -41.84
N PRO A 54 -0.39 36.90 -42.22
CA PRO A 54 -1.44 37.27 -41.27
C PRO A 54 -2.14 36.03 -40.70
N ARG A 55 -2.21 35.99 -39.36
CA ARG A 55 -3.04 35.10 -38.55
C ARG A 55 -4.49 35.07 -39.07
N ARG A 56 -4.92 33.91 -39.58
CA ARG A 56 -6.32 33.60 -39.87
C ARG A 56 -6.97 32.94 -38.67
N GLU A 57 -8.09 33.49 -38.24
CA GLU A 57 -8.95 32.94 -37.19
C GLU A 57 -9.75 31.76 -37.76
N PRO A 58 -9.93 30.65 -37.02
CA PRO A 58 -10.82 29.58 -37.43
C PRO A 58 -12.28 30.00 -37.21
N THR A 59 -12.93 30.40 -38.30
CA THR A 59 -14.38 30.56 -38.36
C THR A 59 -15.02 29.17 -38.32
N LEU A 60 -15.75 28.89 -37.24
CA LEU A 60 -16.64 27.72 -37.14
C LEU A 60 -17.90 28.02 -37.96
N GLY A 61 -18.08 27.32 -39.08
CA GLY A 61 -19.22 27.56 -39.96
C GLY A 61 -19.53 26.36 -40.86
N GLY A 62 -20.64 25.70 -40.55
CA GLY A 62 -21.63 25.24 -41.52
C GLY A 62 -21.23 24.10 -42.47
N GLY A 63 -21.44 22.86 -42.02
CA GLY A 63 -21.55 21.70 -42.90
C GLY A 63 -22.68 20.80 -42.42
N SER A 64 -23.78 20.80 -43.18
CA SER A 64 -24.95 19.93 -43.01
C SER A 64 -24.55 18.46 -42.94
N LEU A 65 -24.94 17.76 -41.88
CA LEU A 65 -24.86 16.29 -41.73
C LEU A 65 -26.27 15.68 -41.81
N ALA A 66 -27.05 16.15 -42.79
CA ALA A 66 -28.39 15.62 -43.09
C ALA A 66 -28.38 14.41 -44.04
N ASP A 67 -27.22 13.88 -44.44
CA ASP A 67 -27.11 12.79 -45.42
C ASP A 67 -26.10 11.72 -44.98
N ASP A 68 -26.34 11.07 -43.84
CA ASP A 68 -25.64 9.83 -43.45
C ASP A 68 -26.65 8.65 -43.40
N PRO A 69 -26.60 7.69 -44.34
CA PRO A 69 -27.58 6.59 -44.43
C PRO A 69 -27.38 5.49 -43.38
N PHE A 70 -26.52 5.71 -42.38
CA PHE A 70 -26.23 4.73 -41.33
C PHE A 70 -27.10 4.89 -40.07
N PHE A 71 -27.71 6.06 -39.86
CA PHE A 71 -28.59 6.32 -38.71
C PHE A 71 -30.08 5.99 -38.97
N GLU A 72 -30.48 5.75 -40.23
CA GLU A 72 -31.88 5.53 -40.61
C GLU A 72 -32.47 4.17 -40.19
N THR A 73 -31.63 3.22 -39.77
CA THR A 73 -32.06 1.87 -39.37
C THR A 73 -32.41 1.72 -37.89
N LEU A 74 -32.05 2.67 -37.03
CA LEU A 74 -32.32 2.56 -35.59
C LEU A 74 -33.69 3.12 -35.19
N ASP A 75 -34.23 4.09 -35.95
CA ASP A 75 -35.51 4.74 -35.65
C ASP A 75 -36.76 3.98 -36.14
N ARG A 76 -36.61 2.82 -36.78
CA ARG A 76 -37.75 2.05 -37.29
C ARG A 76 -38.39 1.09 -36.27
N HIS A 77 -37.81 0.91 -35.09
CA HIS A 77 -38.33 -0.05 -34.10
C HIS A 77 -39.16 0.54 -32.96
N SER A 78 -39.41 1.86 -32.94
CA SER A 78 -40.21 2.47 -31.88
C SER A 78 -41.25 3.44 -32.44
N ARG A 79 -42.36 2.89 -32.95
CA ARG A 79 -43.55 3.68 -33.25
C ARG A 79 -44.80 3.06 -32.63
N ALA A 80 -45.25 3.66 -31.53
CA ALA A 80 -46.63 3.67 -31.01
C ALA A 80 -46.80 4.90 -30.06
N PRO A 81 -48.02 5.42 -29.84
CA PRO A 81 -48.28 6.87 -29.91
C PRO A 81 -48.58 7.60 -28.59
N ALA A 82 -48.37 8.92 -28.64
CA ALA A 82 -49.08 10.05 -27.99
C ALA A 82 -49.52 9.92 -26.51
N ASP A 83 -48.88 10.69 -25.62
CA ASP A 83 -49.36 11.95 -25.03
C ASP A 83 -48.48 12.25 -23.80
N GLU A 84 -47.58 13.24 -23.87
CA GLU A 84 -46.97 13.88 -22.68
C GLU A 84 -46.08 15.07 -23.10
N PRO A 85 -46.32 16.30 -22.61
CA PRO A 85 -45.41 17.42 -22.87
C PRO A 85 -44.15 17.30 -21.99
N ALA A 86 -42.98 17.38 -22.62
CA ALA A 86 -41.69 17.45 -21.94
C ALA A 86 -41.59 18.73 -21.07
N PRO A 87 -41.11 18.65 -19.82
CA PRO A 87 -41.02 19.82 -18.94
C PRO A 87 -39.93 20.79 -19.42
N GLN A 88 -40.24 22.09 -19.37
CA GLN A 88 -39.34 23.17 -19.75
C GLN A 88 -38.32 23.40 -18.63
N GLN A 89 -37.05 23.55 -19.04
CA GLN A 89 -35.84 23.57 -18.22
C GLN A 89 -35.71 24.74 -17.20
N GLY A 90 -36.80 25.46 -16.91
CA GLY A 90 -36.85 26.55 -15.92
C GLY A 90 -37.70 26.28 -14.68
N GLU A 91 -38.49 25.20 -14.67
CA GLU A 91 -39.39 24.87 -13.52
C GLU A 91 -38.64 24.16 -12.38
N LEU A 92 -37.60 23.39 -12.71
CA LEU A 92 -36.78 22.65 -11.75
C LEU A 92 -35.92 23.56 -10.86
N ASP A 93 -35.45 24.70 -11.39
CA ASP A 93 -34.62 25.65 -10.65
C ASP A 93 -35.43 26.45 -9.59
N MET A 94 -36.71 26.70 -9.86
CA MET A 94 -37.63 27.32 -8.89
C MET A 94 -37.97 26.35 -7.75
N GLY A 95 -38.25 25.08 -8.07
CA GLY A 95 -38.56 24.04 -7.06
C GLY A 95 -37.38 23.72 -6.13
N LEU A 96 -36.16 23.67 -6.68
CA LEU A 96 -34.96 23.40 -5.87
C LEU A 96 -34.64 24.54 -4.90
N ARG A 97 -34.94 25.78 -5.28
CA ARG A 97 -34.75 26.96 -4.43
C ARG A 97 -35.74 26.98 -3.25
N GLU A 98 -37.00 26.62 -3.47
CA GLU A 98 -37.99 26.49 -2.40
C GLU A 98 -37.64 25.34 -1.42
N GLU A 99 -37.14 24.21 -1.91
CA GLU A 99 -36.68 23.12 -1.05
C GLU A 99 -35.46 23.50 -0.21
N LEU A 100 -34.51 24.26 -0.77
CA LEU A 100 -33.35 24.77 -0.04
C LEU A 100 -33.73 25.80 1.04
N GLU A 101 -34.73 26.65 0.78
CA GLU A 101 -35.19 27.64 1.75
C GLU A 101 -35.96 26.97 2.91
N LYS A 102 -36.74 25.92 2.61
CA LYS A 102 -37.39 25.07 3.61
C LYS A 102 -36.38 24.31 4.47
N LEU A 103 -35.30 23.79 3.88
CA LEU A 103 -34.21 23.14 4.62
C LEU A 103 -33.42 24.15 5.48
N GLY A 104 -33.15 25.35 4.95
CA GLY A 104 -32.51 26.44 5.70
C GLY A 104 -33.32 26.89 6.92
N ALA A 105 -34.66 26.94 6.80
CA ALA A 105 -35.55 27.27 7.91
C ALA A 105 -35.56 26.18 9.00
N THR A 106 -35.50 24.89 8.62
CA THR A 106 -35.41 23.80 9.60
C THR A 106 -34.07 23.78 10.35
N LEU A 107 -32.96 24.12 9.68
CA LEU A 107 -31.64 24.19 10.32
C LEU A 107 -31.47 25.42 11.22
N ALA A 108 -32.16 26.52 10.93
CA ALA A 108 -32.16 27.73 11.75
C ALA A 108 -32.99 27.55 13.05
N GLY A 109 -34.03 26.72 13.02
CA GLY A 109 -34.83 26.36 14.20
C GLY A 109 -34.07 25.53 15.23
N GLU A 110 -33.12 24.71 14.80
CA GLU A 110 -32.37 23.80 15.68
C GLU A 110 -31.18 24.47 16.41
N ARG A 111 -30.79 25.69 16.03
CA ARG A 111 -29.77 26.49 16.77
C ARG A 111 -30.35 27.43 17.82
N ALA A 112 -31.67 27.56 17.91
CA ALA A 112 -32.33 28.54 18.78
C ALA A 112 -32.97 27.95 20.05
N SER A 113 -32.58 26.74 20.46
CA SER A 113 -32.99 26.18 21.76
C SER A 113 -31.81 25.54 22.47
N GLY A 114 -31.22 26.26 23.43
CA GLY A 114 -30.11 25.77 24.26
C GLY A 114 -29.15 26.87 24.71
N ALA A 115 -29.60 27.75 25.59
CA ALA A 115 -28.75 28.73 26.27
C ALA A 115 -28.13 28.15 27.55
N ALA A 116 -26.79 28.15 27.66
CA ALA A 116 -26.02 28.46 28.89
C ALA A 116 -24.50 28.56 28.58
N PRO A 117 -23.79 29.61 29.02
CA PRO A 117 -22.37 29.80 28.74
C PRO A 117 -21.45 29.02 29.71
N SER A 118 -20.51 28.25 29.16
CA SER A 118 -19.41 27.64 29.91
C SER A 118 -18.24 28.64 30.06
N PRO A 119 -17.65 28.83 31.26
CA PRO A 119 -16.54 29.76 31.44
C PRO A 119 -15.22 29.22 30.88
N VAL A 120 -14.50 30.11 30.21
CA VAL A 120 -13.18 29.90 29.58
C VAL A 120 -12.12 29.68 30.67
N LEU A 121 -11.54 28.49 30.74
CA LEU A 121 -10.34 28.22 31.53
C LEU A 121 -9.11 28.74 30.78
N ARG A 122 -8.41 29.70 31.39
CA ARG A 122 -7.09 30.18 30.94
C ARG A 122 -6.01 29.18 31.36
N PRO A 123 -5.03 28.84 30.50
CA PRO A 123 -3.92 27.97 30.89
C PRO A 123 -2.91 28.74 31.74
N GLY A 124 -2.96 28.53 33.06
CA GLY A 124 -1.98 29.02 34.03
C GLY A 124 -0.89 27.98 34.29
N SER A 125 0.30 28.27 33.76
CA SER A 125 1.64 27.84 34.20
C SER A 125 1.72 26.84 35.37
N HIS A 126 1.94 25.56 35.05
CA HIS A 126 2.30 24.51 36.01
C HIS A 126 3.81 24.20 35.95
N ALA A 127 4.63 25.26 35.97
CA ALA A 127 6.10 25.17 35.89
C ALA A 127 6.81 25.50 37.22
N ALA A 128 6.09 25.58 38.34
CA ALA A 128 6.65 25.99 39.64
C ALA A 128 6.58 24.93 40.76
N SER A 129 6.24 23.67 40.45
CA SER A 129 6.12 22.61 41.47
C SER A 129 7.27 21.61 41.51
N ILE A 130 8.33 21.78 40.70
CA ILE A 130 9.49 20.85 40.63
C ILE A 130 10.73 21.41 41.36
N VAL A 131 10.76 22.71 41.68
CA VAL A 131 11.96 23.38 42.21
C VAL A 131 12.05 23.38 43.74
N ASP A 132 10.98 23.00 44.45
CA ASP A 132 10.95 23.00 45.93
C ASP A 132 11.43 21.67 46.57
N ALA A 133 11.66 20.62 45.77
CA ALA A 133 12.12 19.32 46.25
C ALA A 133 13.66 19.18 46.36
N LEU A 134 14.42 20.24 46.04
CA LEU A 134 15.90 20.21 46.00
C LEU A 134 16.56 21.09 47.06
N ARG A 135 15.91 21.28 48.22
CA ARG A 135 16.48 22.05 49.33
C ARG A 135 16.51 21.27 50.63
N SER A 136 17.55 20.45 50.80
CA SER A 136 18.34 20.38 52.04
C SER A 136 19.67 19.63 51.82
N PRO A 137 20.80 20.13 52.35
CA PRO A 137 22.15 19.55 52.19
C PRO A 137 22.52 18.64 53.37
N GLN A 138 23.48 17.71 53.19
CA GLN A 138 24.68 17.48 54.04
C GLN A 138 25.52 16.30 53.45
N GLN A 139 26.85 16.51 53.38
CA GLN A 139 27.92 15.66 52.81
C GLN A 139 28.51 14.66 53.86
N PRO A 140 29.73 14.09 53.70
CA PRO A 140 30.17 13.00 52.82
C PRO A 140 30.90 11.88 53.58
N GLU A 141 30.94 10.65 53.05
CA GLU A 141 32.02 9.71 53.42
C GLU A 141 32.34 8.75 52.27
N ALA A 142 33.61 8.80 51.84
CA ALA A 142 34.30 7.80 51.04
C ALA A 142 35.60 7.50 51.79
N PRO A 143 36.13 6.26 51.74
CA PRO A 143 37.01 5.97 50.61
C PRO A 143 37.02 4.51 50.10
N ALA A 144 37.33 4.42 48.79
CA ALA A 144 38.24 3.49 48.11
C ALA A 144 38.08 1.95 48.25
N GLY A 145 37.97 1.30 47.09
CA GLY A 145 38.49 -0.07 46.89
C GLY A 145 37.71 -0.92 45.88
N ALA A 146 38.01 -0.78 44.57
CA ALA A 146 37.76 -1.85 43.60
C ALA A 146 38.88 -2.92 43.74
N PRO A 147 38.68 -4.20 43.37
CA PRO A 147 38.50 -4.57 41.96
C PRO A 147 37.49 -5.72 41.68
N ALA A 148 37.10 -5.82 40.41
CA ALA A 148 36.35 -6.94 39.82
C ALA A 148 37.10 -8.28 39.94
N PRO A 149 36.38 -9.41 39.85
CA PRO A 149 36.51 -10.21 38.63
C PRO A 149 35.19 -10.86 38.14
N ALA A 150 35.09 -11.06 36.83
CA ALA A 150 34.34 -12.16 36.20
C ALA A 150 35.38 -13.18 35.66
N PRO A 151 35.05 -14.38 35.14
CA PRO A 151 33.75 -15.06 34.99
C PRO A 151 33.77 -16.58 35.33
N ALA A 152 32.63 -17.24 35.10
CA ALA A 152 32.41 -18.68 34.81
C ALA A 152 32.33 -19.69 35.97
N ALA A 153 31.11 -20.23 36.18
CA ALA A 153 30.88 -21.66 36.42
C ALA A 153 29.44 -22.02 36.05
N ALA A 154 29.31 -23.10 35.29
CA ALA A 154 28.08 -23.63 34.71
C ALA A 154 27.30 -24.53 35.68
N ALA A 155 25.97 -24.59 35.49
CA ALA A 155 25.06 -25.76 35.59
C ALA A 155 23.61 -25.31 35.88
N PRO A 156 22.55 -26.09 35.60
CA PRO A 156 22.37 -27.10 34.55
C PRO A 156 21.09 -26.84 33.70
N ALA A 157 20.99 -27.60 32.60
CA ALA A 157 19.89 -27.60 31.65
C ALA A 157 18.50 -27.72 32.29
N ALA A 158 17.64 -26.74 32.00
CA ALA A 158 16.20 -26.89 32.13
C ALA A 158 15.72 -27.90 31.07
N ALA A 159 14.99 -28.91 31.54
CA ALA A 159 14.32 -29.92 30.76
C ALA A 159 13.46 -29.31 29.62
N PRO A 160 13.25 -30.05 28.51
CA PRO A 160 12.55 -29.54 27.34
C PRO A 160 11.11 -29.17 27.71
N ALA A 161 10.79 -27.88 27.65
CA ALA A 161 9.42 -27.41 27.62
C ALA A 161 8.71 -28.13 26.48
N ALA A 162 7.68 -28.88 26.82
CA ALA A 162 6.82 -29.60 25.89
C ALA A 162 6.46 -28.68 24.72
N ALA A 163 6.73 -29.15 23.50
CA ALA A 163 6.34 -28.45 22.28
C ALA A 163 4.85 -28.07 22.38
N PRO A 164 4.47 -26.79 22.17
CA PRO A 164 3.07 -26.45 22.06
C PRO A 164 2.50 -27.28 20.92
N LYS A 165 1.44 -28.04 21.21
CA LYS A 165 0.70 -28.81 20.20
C LYS A 165 0.20 -27.80 19.18
N THR A 166 0.89 -27.73 18.03
CA THR A 166 0.48 -26.91 16.90
C THR A 166 -0.98 -27.29 16.59
N PRO A 167 -1.94 -26.34 16.68
CA PRO A 167 -3.29 -26.63 16.24
C PRO A 167 -3.23 -27.13 14.78
N PRO A 168 -4.12 -28.05 14.37
CA PRO A 168 -4.13 -28.54 13.00
C PRO A 168 -4.23 -27.33 12.06
N ARG A 169 -3.16 -27.08 11.30
CA ARG A 169 -3.14 -26.00 10.31
C ARG A 169 -4.10 -26.42 9.21
N SER A 170 -5.02 -25.54 8.85
CA SER A 170 -5.91 -25.76 7.71
C SER A 170 -5.07 -25.93 6.44
N ASP A 171 -5.41 -26.89 5.59
CA ASP A 171 -4.78 -27.06 4.28
C ASP A 171 -5.39 -26.13 3.21
N ILE A 172 -6.43 -25.35 3.57
CA ILE A 172 -7.06 -24.37 2.67
C ILE A 172 -6.04 -23.31 2.28
N GLY A 173 -5.85 -23.09 0.97
CA GLY A 173 -4.88 -22.09 0.48
C GLY A 173 -3.42 -22.53 0.62
N ARG A 174 -3.16 -23.80 0.92
CA ARG A 174 -1.82 -24.36 0.89
C ARG A 174 -1.34 -24.44 -0.56
N ARG A 175 -0.21 -23.80 -0.84
CA ARG A 175 0.45 -23.88 -2.14
C ARG A 175 1.04 -25.28 -2.38
N PRO A 176 0.85 -25.89 -3.57
CA PRO A 176 1.54 -27.12 -3.93
C PRO A 176 3.06 -26.93 -3.90
N ALA A 177 3.79 -27.81 -3.20
CA ALA A 177 5.24 -27.68 -3.01
C ALA A 177 6.05 -27.80 -4.32
N GLN A 178 5.43 -28.29 -5.39
CA GLN A 178 6.04 -28.50 -6.69
C GLN A 178 6.10 -27.23 -7.55
N LEU A 179 5.34 -26.18 -7.22
CA LEU A 179 5.32 -24.91 -7.95
C LEU A 179 6.39 -23.95 -7.39
N PRO A 180 7.48 -23.67 -8.14
CA PRO A 180 8.49 -22.71 -7.70
C PRO A 180 7.89 -21.30 -7.59
N VAL A 181 8.47 -20.48 -6.71
CA VAL A 181 8.13 -19.05 -6.62
C VAL A 181 9.15 -18.27 -7.44
N GLU A 182 8.75 -17.83 -8.62
CA GLU A 182 9.61 -17.09 -9.54
C GLU A 182 9.44 -15.58 -9.38
N ARG A 183 8.19 -15.13 -9.13
CA ARG A 183 7.88 -13.71 -8.92
C ARG A 183 6.79 -13.55 -7.86
N ILE A 184 6.85 -12.45 -7.11
CA ILE A 184 5.81 -12.05 -6.16
C ILE A 184 5.32 -10.66 -6.56
N VAL A 185 4.00 -10.48 -6.63
CA VAL A 185 3.35 -9.19 -6.86
C VAL A 185 2.60 -8.83 -5.59
N THR A 186 2.79 -7.61 -5.09
CA THR A 186 2.30 -7.18 -3.78
C THR A 186 1.47 -5.90 -3.90
N LEU A 187 0.38 -5.82 -3.14
CA LEU A 187 -0.37 -4.60 -2.85
C LEU A 187 -0.55 -4.48 -1.33
N PHE A 188 -0.74 -3.26 -0.86
CA PHE A 188 -1.08 -3.03 0.55
C PHE A 188 -2.44 -2.37 0.67
N VAL A 189 -3.17 -2.72 1.72
CA VAL A 189 -4.34 -1.96 2.16
C VAL A 189 -4.02 -1.43 3.54
N VAL A 190 -3.93 -0.12 3.70
CA VAL A 190 -3.53 0.52 4.95
C VAL A 190 -4.68 1.34 5.53
N ALA A 191 -4.72 1.42 6.85
CA ALA A 191 -5.63 2.34 7.53
C ALA A 191 -5.23 3.78 7.23
N ARG A 192 -6.21 4.70 7.29
CA ARG A 192 -5.95 6.14 7.21
C ARG A 192 -5.03 6.59 8.35
N GLU A 193 -4.42 7.75 8.19
CA GLU A 193 -3.47 8.29 9.16
C GLU A 193 -4.07 8.37 10.58
N GLY A 194 -3.34 7.83 11.56
CA GLY A 194 -3.78 7.76 12.95
C GLY A 194 -4.82 6.66 13.26
N GLN A 195 -5.31 5.95 12.25
CA GLN A 195 -6.27 4.85 12.40
C GLN A 195 -5.59 3.48 12.32
N ARG A 196 -6.32 2.45 12.75
CA ARG A 196 -5.91 1.03 12.64
C ARG A 196 -7.14 0.19 12.37
N PHE A 197 -6.94 -0.92 11.67
CA PHE A 197 -8.01 -1.91 11.47
C PHE A 197 -8.15 -2.80 12.70
N GLY A 198 -9.38 -2.99 13.17
CA GLY A 198 -9.74 -3.93 14.22
C GLY A 198 -9.90 -5.36 13.68
N GLY A 199 -9.60 -6.37 14.50
CA GLY A 199 -9.66 -7.77 14.09
C GLY A 199 -11.04 -8.26 13.67
N ALA A 200 -12.09 -7.88 14.41
CA ALA A 200 -13.46 -8.28 14.07
C ALA A 200 -13.88 -7.74 12.69
N ASP A 201 -13.64 -6.45 12.44
CA ASP A 201 -13.97 -5.80 11.16
C ASP A 201 -13.17 -6.41 10.00
N LEU A 202 -11.91 -6.77 10.24
CA LEU A 202 -11.05 -7.44 9.26
C LEU A 202 -11.59 -8.79 8.82
N VAL A 203 -12.01 -9.62 9.76
CA VAL A 203 -12.57 -10.95 9.45
C VAL A 203 -13.85 -10.80 8.64
N VAL A 204 -14.76 -9.92 9.09
CA VAL A 204 -16.02 -9.65 8.36
C VAL A 204 -15.76 -9.09 6.97
N ALA A 205 -14.80 -8.16 6.83
CA ALA A 205 -14.44 -7.60 5.55
C ALA A 205 -13.83 -8.66 4.61
N ALA A 206 -12.94 -9.51 5.15
CA ALA A 206 -12.29 -10.58 4.39
C ALA A 206 -13.30 -11.61 3.87
N GLU A 207 -14.22 -12.08 4.72
CA GLU A 207 -15.29 -12.99 4.33
C GLU A 207 -16.21 -12.34 3.28
N LYS A 208 -16.61 -11.09 3.49
CA LYS A 208 -17.39 -10.34 2.50
C LYS A 208 -16.66 -10.26 1.17
N ALA A 209 -15.34 -10.04 1.19
CA ALA A 209 -14.45 -9.98 0.02
C ALA A 209 -14.21 -11.35 -0.66
N GLY A 210 -14.74 -12.44 -0.11
CA GLY A 210 -14.57 -13.79 -0.66
C GLY A 210 -13.21 -14.39 -0.38
N LEU A 211 -12.58 -14.01 0.73
CA LEU A 211 -11.34 -14.59 1.22
C LEU A 211 -11.64 -15.68 2.24
N GLU A 212 -10.92 -16.79 2.17
CA GLU A 212 -11.03 -17.92 3.11
C GLU A 212 -9.81 -17.93 4.05
N PHE A 213 -10.04 -18.06 5.36
CA PHE A 213 -8.96 -18.25 6.32
C PHE A 213 -8.39 -19.66 6.22
N GLY A 214 -7.07 -19.81 6.20
CA GLY A 214 -6.45 -21.10 5.90
C GLY A 214 -5.03 -21.27 6.39
N ASP A 215 -4.20 -21.85 5.50
CA ASP A 215 -2.81 -22.18 5.75
C ASP A 215 -2.03 -20.96 6.27
N MET A 216 -0.98 -21.22 7.05
CA MET A 216 -0.15 -20.18 7.68
C MET A 216 -0.89 -19.20 8.61
N GLY A 217 -2.18 -19.40 8.88
CA GLY A 217 -3.01 -18.47 9.65
C GLY A 217 -3.25 -17.15 8.92
N ILE A 218 -3.33 -17.19 7.58
CA ILE A 218 -3.62 -16.03 6.74
C ILE A 218 -4.86 -16.28 5.88
N PHE A 219 -5.30 -15.25 5.17
CA PHE A 219 -6.43 -15.35 4.27
C PHE A 219 -5.97 -15.66 2.85
N HIS A 220 -6.79 -16.40 2.11
CA HIS A 220 -6.49 -16.84 0.75
C HIS A 220 -7.70 -16.62 -0.15
N ARG A 221 -7.45 -16.19 -1.38
CA ARG A 221 -8.41 -16.33 -2.46
C ARG A 221 -8.08 -17.59 -3.24
N LEU A 222 -9.05 -18.49 -3.35
CA LEU A 222 -8.91 -19.74 -4.11
C LEU A 222 -9.54 -19.60 -5.48
N VAL A 223 -9.17 -20.51 -6.39
CA VAL A 223 -9.90 -20.66 -7.65
C VAL A 223 -11.23 -21.34 -7.36
N ASP A 224 -12.32 -20.80 -7.91
CA ASP A 224 -13.67 -21.32 -7.69
C ASP A 224 -13.75 -22.79 -8.09
N GLY A 225 -14.19 -23.63 -7.13
CA GLY A 225 -14.33 -25.07 -7.33
C GLY A 225 -13.02 -25.88 -7.38
N LYS A 226 -11.85 -25.23 -7.19
CA LYS A 226 -10.51 -25.84 -7.35
C LYS A 226 -9.58 -25.49 -6.19
N ARG A 227 -9.94 -25.91 -4.97
CA ARG A 227 -9.18 -25.58 -3.74
C ARG A 227 -7.79 -26.24 -3.71
N GLU A 228 -7.65 -27.38 -4.37
CA GLU A 228 -6.43 -28.20 -4.43
C GLU A 228 -5.30 -27.58 -5.27
N GLN A 229 -5.61 -26.62 -6.14
CA GLN A 229 -4.61 -25.93 -6.96
C GLN A 229 -3.82 -24.87 -6.17
N GLY A 230 -4.25 -24.61 -4.93
CA GLY A 230 -3.69 -23.60 -4.06
C GLY A 230 -4.31 -22.22 -4.30
N PRO A 231 -3.75 -21.19 -3.64
CA PRO A 231 -4.31 -19.86 -3.65
C PRO A 231 -3.95 -19.11 -4.93
N LEU A 232 -4.92 -18.35 -5.44
CA LEU A 232 -4.69 -17.35 -6.48
C LEU A 232 -3.83 -16.21 -5.92
N PHE A 233 -4.17 -15.74 -4.73
CA PHE A 233 -3.39 -14.79 -3.94
C PHE A 233 -3.71 -14.96 -2.45
N SER A 234 -2.84 -14.40 -1.60
CA SER A 234 -2.98 -14.48 -0.14
C SER A 234 -2.90 -13.09 0.49
N VAL A 235 -3.46 -12.96 1.69
CA VAL A 235 -3.53 -11.71 2.44
C VAL A 235 -3.03 -11.94 3.84
N ALA A 236 -1.93 -11.27 4.19
CA ALA A 236 -1.27 -11.35 5.48
C ALA A 236 -1.39 -10.03 6.25
N ASN A 237 -1.18 -10.10 7.56
CA ASN A 237 -1.04 -8.92 8.40
C ASN A 237 0.31 -8.24 8.12
N MET A 238 0.35 -6.90 8.06
CA MET A 238 1.62 -6.17 7.92
C MET A 238 2.51 -6.24 9.16
N LEU A 239 1.92 -6.49 10.34
CA LEU A 239 2.69 -6.67 11.57
C LEU A 239 3.24 -8.09 11.65
N LYS A 240 4.51 -8.21 12.05
CA LYS A 240 5.11 -9.51 12.37
C LYS A 240 4.34 -10.14 13.54
N PRO A 241 4.00 -11.43 13.48
CA PRO A 241 4.52 -12.45 12.54
C PRO A 241 3.83 -12.54 11.16
N GLY A 242 2.77 -11.78 10.90
CA GLY A 242 2.07 -11.75 9.62
C GLY A 242 0.79 -12.60 9.55
N ASN A 243 0.50 -13.37 10.59
CA ASN A 243 -0.74 -14.15 10.70
C ASN A 243 -1.86 -13.39 11.45
N PHE A 244 -3.08 -13.92 11.35
CA PHE A 244 -4.24 -13.50 12.14
C PHE A 244 -4.55 -14.56 13.19
N ASP A 245 -4.53 -14.15 14.46
CA ASP A 245 -4.97 -14.99 15.56
C ASP A 245 -6.48 -14.80 15.78
N LEU A 246 -7.27 -15.70 15.22
CA LEU A 246 -8.74 -15.67 15.34
C LEU A 246 -9.22 -15.89 16.78
N SER A 247 -8.37 -16.38 17.69
CA SER A 247 -8.73 -16.51 19.10
C SER A 247 -8.64 -15.19 19.88
N ARG A 248 -7.98 -14.18 19.30
CA ARG A 248 -7.69 -12.88 19.95
C ARG A 248 -8.07 -11.68 19.08
N LEU A 249 -9.18 -11.78 18.36
CA LEU A 249 -9.67 -10.74 17.43
C LEU A 249 -9.89 -9.39 18.12
N ASP A 250 -10.38 -9.39 19.36
CA ASP A 250 -10.67 -8.15 20.11
C ASP A 250 -9.41 -7.32 20.40
N SER A 251 -8.26 -7.97 20.49
CA SER A 251 -6.97 -7.33 20.71
C SER A 251 -6.19 -7.08 19.42
N LEU A 252 -6.66 -7.63 18.29
CA LEU A 252 -5.98 -7.50 17.02
C LEU A 252 -6.20 -6.09 16.48
N SER A 253 -5.11 -5.34 16.35
CA SER A 253 -5.10 -4.00 15.77
C SER A 253 -3.89 -3.86 14.86
N THR A 254 -4.13 -3.58 13.58
CA THR A 254 -3.05 -3.51 12.57
C THR A 254 -3.12 -2.23 11.75
N PRO A 255 -1.96 -1.63 11.40
CA PRO A 255 -1.91 -0.52 10.45
C PRO A 255 -2.31 -0.92 9.02
N GLY A 256 -2.30 -2.22 8.68
CA GLY A 256 -2.70 -2.64 7.34
C GLY A 256 -2.47 -4.12 7.02
N LEU A 257 -2.78 -4.44 5.78
CA LEU A 257 -2.77 -5.78 5.19
C LEU A 257 -1.85 -5.80 3.97
N SER A 258 -1.20 -6.94 3.76
CA SER A 258 -0.36 -7.21 2.60
C SER A 258 -1.04 -8.26 1.74
N PHE A 259 -1.46 -7.86 0.55
CA PHE A 259 -1.95 -8.75 -0.50
C PHE A 259 -0.75 -9.16 -1.34
N PHE A 260 -0.58 -10.45 -1.57
CA PHE A 260 0.48 -10.93 -2.43
C PHE A 260 0.00 -12.12 -3.25
N MET A 261 0.33 -12.10 -4.53
CA MET A 261 0.25 -13.29 -5.39
C MET A 261 1.64 -13.71 -5.78
N THR A 262 1.74 -15.00 -6.06
CA THR A 262 3.00 -15.68 -6.23
C THR A 262 2.92 -16.42 -7.55
N LEU A 263 3.83 -16.13 -8.46
CA LEU A 263 3.82 -16.63 -9.83
C LEU A 263 4.86 -17.77 -9.98
N PRO A 264 4.53 -18.86 -10.69
CA PRO A 264 3.26 -19.11 -11.37
C PRO A 264 2.09 -19.30 -10.39
N ALA A 265 0.94 -18.72 -10.73
CA ALA A 265 -0.31 -18.92 -10.01
C ALA A 265 -1.14 -20.00 -10.75
N PRO A 266 -2.22 -20.52 -10.12
CA PRO A 266 -3.12 -21.47 -10.79
C PRO A 266 -3.83 -20.93 -12.04
N LEU A 267 -3.88 -19.60 -12.19
CA LEU A 267 -4.37 -18.89 -13.37
C LEU A 267 -3.23 -18.04 -13.97
N PRO A 268 -3.36 -17.60 -15.23
CA PRO A 268 -2.47 -16.60 -15.82
C PRO A 268 -2.29 -15.40 -14.89
N ALA A 269 -1.08 -14.81 -14.89
CA ALA A 269 -0.74 -13.74 -13.97
C ALA A 269 -1.67 -12.53 -14.11
N LEU A 270 -2.09 -12.22 -15.35
CA LEU A 270 -3.08 -11.18 -15.61
C LEU A 270 -4.44 -11.48 -14.96
N ASP A 271 -4.94 -12.70 -15.09
CA ASP A 271 -6.23 -13.10 -14.52
C ASP A 271 -6.19 -13.12 -12.99
N ALA A 272 -5.07 -13.57 -12.42
CA ALA A 272 -4.83 -13.50 -10.97
C ALA A 272 -4.83 -12.05 -10.45
N TRP A 273 -4.26 -11.12 -11.22
CA TRP A 273 -4.30 -9.69 -10.92
C TRP A 273 -5.71 -9.10 -11.03
N ASP A 274 -6.45 -9.44 -12.07
CA ASP A 274 -7.82 -8.97 -12.28
C ASP A 274 -8.78 -9.50 -11.21
N ALA A 275 -8.43 -10.58 -10.50
CA ALA A 275 -9.11 -11.02 -9.28
C ALA A 275 -8.59 -10.31 -8.01
N MET A 276 -7.28 -10.06 -7.89
CA MET A 276 -6.65 -9.48 -6.69
C MET A 276 -7.00 -8.00 -6.52
N LEU A 277 -6.92 -7.20 -7.59
CA LEU A 277 -7.10 -5.75 -7.53
C LEU A 277 -8.50 -5.35 -7.03
N PRO A 278 -9.62 -5.86 -7.59
CA PRO A 278 -10.96 -5.53 -7.09
C PRO A 278 -11.16 -6.01 -5.65
N THR A 279 -10.55 -7.13 -5.26
CA THR A 279 -10.63 -7.64 -3.89
C THR A 279 -9.91 -6.70 -2.92
N ALA A 280 -8.73 -6.20 -3.27
CA ALA A 280 -7.98 -5.24 -2.46
C ALA A 280 -8.72 -3.89 -2.34
N GLN A 281 -9.29 -3.40 -3.44
CA GLN A 281 -10.12 -2.18 -3.45
C GLN A 281 -11.35 -2.34 -2.56
N ARG A 282 -12.06 -3.46 -2.67
CA ARG A 282 -13.22 -3.75 -1.82
C ARG A 282 -12.85 -3.88 -0.34
N MET A 283 -11.70 -4.47 -0.03
CA MET A 283 -11.20 -4.52 1.35
C MET A 283 -10.89 -3.12 1.88
N ALA A 284 -10.31 -2.23 1.07
CA ALA A 284 -10.10 -0.84 1.44
C ALA A 284 -11.44 -0.11 1.67
N GLU A 285 -12.44 -0.30 0.81
CA GLU A 285 -13.77 0.30 1.00
C GLU A 285 -14.46 -0.19 2.29
N LEU A 286 -14.42 -1.49 2.56
CA LEU A 286 -15.05 -2.09 3.75
C LEU A 286 -14.39 -1.66 5.06
N LEU A 287 -13.10 -1.33 5.02
CA LEU A 287 -12.29 -0.97 6.21
C LEU A 287 -11.97 0.52 6.30
N ASP A 288 -12.50 1.34 5.39
CA ASP A 288 -12.14 2.75 5.21
C ASP A 288 -10.62 3.01 5.08
N GLY A 289 -9.95 2.14 4.31
CA GLY A 289 -8.52 2.16 4.05
C GLY A 289 -8.12 2.76 2.70
N LEU A 290 -6.82 2.71 2.42
CA LEU A 290 -6.20 3.12 1.16
C LEU A 290 -5.43 1.96 0.55
N VAL A 291 -5.55 1.78 -0.77
CA VAL A 291 -4.76 0.80 -1.52
C VAL A 291 -3.44 1.44 -1.96
N LEU A 292 -2.33 0.80 -1.63
CA LEU A 292 -0.98 1.20 -2.00
C LEU A 292 -0.31 0.13 -2.87
N ASP A 293 0.62 0.57 -3.71
CA ASP A 293 1.52 -0.30 -4.45
C ASP A 293 2.69 -0.81 -3.58
N ASP A 294 3.59 -1.57 -4.18
CA ASP A 294 4.80 -2.14 -3.56
C ASP A 294 5.75 -1.07 -3.00
N GLU A 295 5.77 0.12 -3.60
CA GLU A 295 6.56 1.27 -3.15
C GLU A 295 5.85 2.08 -2.05
N ARG A 296 4.66 1.65 -1.63
CA ARG A 296 3.78 2.32 -0.64
C ARG A 296 3.22 3.66 -1.16
N ASN A 297 3.14 3.83 -2.47
CA ASN A 297 2.45 4.96 -3.09
C ASN A 297 0.97 4.61 -3.31
N ALA A 298 0.11 5.63 -3.30
CA ALA A 298 -1.32 5.43 -3.58
C ALA A 298 -1.52 4.81 -4.97
N LEU A 299 -2.34 3.75 -5.04
CA LEU A 299 -2.52 3.00 -6.26
C LEU A 299 -3.37 3.76 -7.29
N GLY A 300 -2.70 4.42 -8.23
CA GLY A 300 -3.32 5.17 -9.33
C GLY A 300 -3.54 4.35 -10.61
N ARG A 301 -4.37 4.88 -11.52
CA ARG A 301 -4.68 4.23 -12.82
C ARG A 301 -3.44 3.93 -13.67
N GLN A 302 -2.46 4.84 -13.68
CA GLN A 302 -1.21 4.64 -14.43
C GLN A 302 -0.40 3.46 -13.86
N ARG A 303 -0.30 3.35 -12.53
CA ARG A 303 0.41 2.24 -11.88
C ARG A 303 -0.29 0.90 -12.13
N ILE A 304 -1.63 0.88 -12.05
CA ILE A 304 -2.44 -0.30 -12.40
C ILE A 304 -2.18 -0.75 -13.84
N ALA A 305 -2.22 0.19 -14.80
CA ALA A 305 -1.97 -0.13 -16.21
C ALA A 305 -0.55 -0.69 -16.41
N HIS A 306 0.44 -0.10 -15.75
CA HIS A 306 1.83 -0.55 -15.81
C HIS A 306 2.01 -1.98 -15.26
N ILE A 307 1.50 -2.27 -14.06
CA ILE A 307 1.58 -3.62 -13.46
C ILE A 307 0.90 -4.64 -14.38
N ARG A 308 -0.25 -4.29 -14.95
CA ARG A 308 -0.99 -5.15 -15.87
C ARG A 308 -0.18 -5.48 -17.14
N ASP A 309 0.52 -4.50 -17.70
CA ASP A 309 1.37 -4.70 -18.88
C ASP A 309 2.63 -5.53 -18.54
N GLU A 310 3.20 -5.38 -17.35
CA GLU A 310 4.27 -6.26 -16.87
C GLU A 310 3.81 -7.72 -16.72
N LEU A 311 2.59 -7.94 -16.21
CA LEU A 311 2.04 -9.29 -16.04
C LEU A 311 1.71 -9.94 -17.38
N ARG A 312 1.18 -9.18 -18.34
CA ARG A 312 1.05 -9.64 -19.73
C ARG A 312 2.40 -10.02 -20.35
N GLY A 313 3.45 -9.24 -20.07
CA GLY A 313 4.80 -9.55 -20.50
C GLY A 313 5.32 -10.83 -19.85
N TRP A 314 5.03 -11.02 -18.57
CA TRP A 314 5.37 -12.25 -17.85
C TRP A 314 4.65 -13.45 -18.45
N ASP A 315 3.32 -13.40 -18.64
CA ASP A 315 2.53 -14.51 -19.22
C ASP A 315 3.07 -14.90 -20.60
N ARG A 316 3.29 -13.94 -21.52
CA ARG A 316 3.87 -14.22 -22.86
C ARG A 316 5.24 -14.91 -22.83
N ASN A 317 6.05 -14.64 -21.81
CA ASN A 317 7.38 -15.25 -21.69
C ASN A 317 7.33 -16.67 -21.09
N HIS A 318 6.26 -17.00 -20.35
CA HIS A 318 6.09 -18.29 -19.68
C HIS A 318 5.11 -19.22 -20.41
N GLU A 319 4.27 -18.67 -21.29
CA GLU A 319 3.56 -19.38 -22.37
C GLU A 319 4.54 -19.69 -23.52
N GLY A 320 5.50 -20.61 -23.28
CA GLY A 320 6.32 -21.15 -24.36
C GLY A 320 5.44 -21.78 -25.45
N PRO A 321 5.82 -21.70 -26.74
CA PRO A 321 4.96 -22.09 -27.86
C PRO A 321 4.48 -23.53 -27.69
N GLU A 322 3.16 -23.71 -27.64
CA GLU A 322 2.53 -25.02 -27.70
C GLU A 322 2.90 -25.63 -29.05
N ILE A 323 3.96 -26.47 -29.07
CA ILE A 323 4.37 -27.17 -30.28
C ILE A 323 3.29 -28.22 -30.56
N THR A 324 2.29 -27.84 -31.35
CA THR A 324 1.36 -28.76 -31.97
C THR A 324 2.16 -29.61 -32.94
N PHE A 325 2.62 -30.77 -32.49
CA PHE A 325 3.03 -31.84 -33.40
C PHE A 325 1.74 -32.39 -34.04
N GLY A 326 1.34 -31.78 -35.15
CA GLY A 326 0.36 -32.35 -36.06
C GLY A 326 0.88 -33.70 -36.55
N ARG A 327 0.14 -34.76 -36.23
CA ARG A 327 0.31 -36.10 -36.78
C ARG A 327 -0.40 -36.19 -38.13
#